data_AF-A0A7W2FUV5-F1
#
_entry.id   AF-A0A7W2FUV5-F1
#
_cell.length_a   1.000
_cell.length_b   1.000
_cell.length_c   1.000
_cell.angle_alpha   90.00
_cell.angle_beta   90.00
_cell.angle_gamma   90.00
#
_symmetry.space_group_name_H-M   'P 1'
#
loop_
_entity.id
_entity.type
_entity.pdbx_description
1 polymer ?
#
loop_
_entity_poly.entity_id
_entity_poly.type
_entity_poly.pdbx_seq_one_letter_code
_entity_poly.pdbx_strand_id
1 'polypeptide(L)'
;MSVVDRLKMSLGLPKQIKPRRAVKGVIARNYYVDGNLFIERFDILNSSNDSMQNKQFRAKAMVDLCMSLECSMKSLVVSLSHDSKTPKRLMKDLKNLSHHLDKLFDKTTKLSKNRFTLPKLSQSKLNELKKYGVGARYSHDIWAIQTSSAYSVSDDLIEATIDNPIWMNELRNIAVEWNNAASNCYDKYLSKHCIISGNDHKRFERALKKFKVGK
;
A
#
# COMPACT_ATOMS: atom_id res chain seq x y z
N MET A 1 -39.04 14.25 3.49
CA MET A 1 -37.68 13.66 3.37
C MET A 1 -37.82 12.14 3.33
N SER A 2 -37.32 11.45 2.29
CA SER A 2 -37.58 10.02 2.14
C SER A 2 -36.79 9.19 3.18
N VAL A 3 -37.22 7.95 3.45
CA VAL A 3 -36.47 7.00 4.29
C VAL A 3 -35.05 6.79 3.76
N VAL A 4 -34.92 6.75 2.43
CA VAL A 4 -33.63 6.63 1.74
C VAL A 4 -32.74 7.84 2.02
N ASP A 5 -33.27 9.06 2.05
CA ASP A 5 -32.47 10.26 2.33
C ASP A 5 -31.98 10.31 3.77
N ARG A 6 -32.80 9.85 4.74
CA ARG A 6 -32.40 9.72 6.15
C ARG A 6 -31.29 8.69 6.32
N LEU A 7 -31.40 7.53 5.67
CA LEU A 7 -30.34 6.50 5.62
C LEU A 7 -29.06 7.04 4.97
N LYS A 8 -29.20 7.86 3.91
CA LYS A 8 -28.03 8.48 3.28
C LYS A 8 -27.31 9.45 4.19
N MET A 9 -28.08 10.26 4.94
CA MET A 9 -27.52 11.17 5.95
C MET A 9 -26.87 10.43 7.10
N SER A 10 -27.48 9.36 7.63
CA SER A 10 -26.91 8.57 8.73
C SER A 10 -25.63 7.84 8.34
N LEU A 11 -25.51 7.42 7.07
CA LEU A 11 -24.29 6.82 6.51
C LEU A 11 -23.23 7.88 6.10
N GLY A 12 -23.52 9.17 6.28
CA GLY A 12 -22.63 10.26 5.92
C GLY A 12 -22.29 10.32 4.43
N LEU A 13 -23.21 9.84 3.57
CA LEU A 13 -23.01 9.79 2.13
C LEU A 13 -22.80 11.20 1.55
N PRO A 14 -21.94 11.34 0.52
CA PRO A 14 -21.77 12.62 -0.15
C PRO A 14 -23.08 13.04 -0.82
N LYS A 15 -23.40 14.33 -0.74
CA LYS A 15 -24.58 14.92 -1.41
C LYS A 15 -24.64 14.60 -2.92
N GLN A 16 -23.47 14.44 -3.55
CA GLN A 16 -23.33 14.02 -4.92
C GLN A 16 -22.36 12.84 -5.04
N ILE A 17 -22.82 11.72 -5.60
CA ILE A 17 -21.96 10.59 -5.91
C ILE A 17 -21.04 10.96 -7.07
N LYS A 18 -19.73 10.72 -6.87
CA LYS A 18 -18.68 10.95 -7.88
C LYS A 18 -18.14 9.58 -8.31
N PRO A 19 -18.59 9.00 -9.45
CA PRO A 19 -18.17 7.66 -9.88
C PRO A 19 -16.65 7.47 -9.98
N ARG A 20 -15.90 8.53 -10.35
CA ARG A 20 -14.44 8.49 -10.38
C ARG A 20 -13.83 8.29 -8.99
N ARG A 21 -14.38 8.92 -7.96
CA ARG A 21 -13.92 8.73 -6.57
C ARG A 21 -14.28 7.35 -6.05
N ALA A 22 -15.45 6.83 -6.41
CA ALA A 22 -15.83 5.46 -6.11
C ALA A 22 -14.84 4.44 -6.69
N VAL A 23 -14.47 4.57 -7.98
CA VAL A 23 -13.45 3.70 -8.61
C VAL A 23 -12.09 3.84 -7.93
N LYS A 24 -11.66 5.06 -7.59
CA LYS A 24 -10.44 5.26 -6.79
C LYS A 24 -10.54 4.58 -5.42
N GLY A 25 -11.71 4.62 -4.79
CA GLY A 25 -11.98 3.95 -3.52
C GLY A 25 -11.74 2.44 -3.61
N VAL A 26 -12.23 1.79 -4.66
CA VAL A 26 -11.93 0.36 -4.90
C VAL A 26 -10.43 0.11 -5.03
N ILE A 27 -9.72 0.95 -5.79
CA ILE A 27 -8.27 0.80 -5.99
C ILE A 27 -7.50 0.97 -4.68
N ALA A 28 -7.77 2.07 -3.94
CA ALA A 28 -7.13 2.33 -2.66
C ALA A 28 -7.41 1.20 -1.65
N ARG A 29 -8.66 0.73 -1.62
CA ARG A 29 -9.07 -0.37 -0.74
C ARG A 29 -8.29 -1.63 -1.01
N ASN A 30 -8.22 -2.06 -2.27
CA ASN A 30 -7.48 -3.25 -2.62
C ASN A 30 -6.02 -3.16 -2.17
N TYR A 31 -5.37 -2.00 -2.38
CA TYR A 31 -3.99 -1.82 -1.93
C TYR A 31 -3.83 -1.92 -0.40
N TYR A 32 -4.60 -1.22 0.43
CA TYR A 32 -4.38 -1.35 1.88
C TYR A 32 -4.83 -2.71 2.43
N VAL A 33 -5.81 -3.38 1.80
CA VAL A 33 -6.18 -4.75 2.16
C VAL A 33 -5.04 -5.71 1.84
N ASP A 34 -4.46 -5.63 0.63
CA ASP A 34 -3.26 -6.40 0.26
C ASP A 34 -2.10 -6.10 1.22
N GLY A 35 -1.92 -4.83 1.59
CA GLY A 35 -0.94 -4.40 2.58
C GLY A 35 -1.11 -5.10 3.94
N ASN A 36 -2.35 -5.26 4.38
CA ASN A 36 -2.68 -5.99 5.61
C ASN A 36 -2.37 -7.49 5.48
N LEU A 37 -2.72 -8.11 4.35
CA LEU A 37 -2.47 -9.53 4.10
C LEU A 37 -0.97 -9.87 4.13
N PHE A 38 -0.11 -8.96 3.65
CA PHE A 38 1.35 -9.13 3.76
C PHE A 38 1.84 -9.07 5.22
N ILE A 39 1.27 -8.19 6.05
CA ILE A 39 1.58 -8.12 7.48
C ILE A 39 1.11 -9.38 8.19
N GLU A 40 -0.12 -9.84 7.92
CA GLU A 40 -0.66 -11.08 8.51
C GLU A 40 0.22 -12.28 8.16
N ARG A 41 0.70 -12.37 6.91
CA ARG A 41 1.62 -13.42 6.50
C ARG A 41 2.94 -13.36 7.26
N PHE A 42 3.50 -12.15 7.44
CA PHE A 42 4.68 -11.97 8.30
C PHE A 42 4.42 -12.47 9.72
N ASP A 43 3.29 -12.11 10.32
CA ASP A 43 2.94 -12.48 11.70
C ASP A 43 2.81 -13.99 11.87
N ILE A 44 2.19 -14.66 10.91
CA ILE A 44 2.08 -16.12 10.87
C ILE A 44 3.47 -16.76 10.81
N LEU A 45 4.33 -16.31 9.89
CA LEU A 45 5.70 -16.81 9.77
C LEU A 45 6.49 -16.59 11.08
N ASN A 46 6.36 -15.41 11.67
CA ASN A 46 7.07 -15.03 12.88
C ASN A 46 6.61 -15.81 14.13
N SER A 47 5.34 -16.24 14.16
CA SER A 47 4.81 -17.10 15.23
C SER A 47 5.26 -18.56 15.13
N SER A 48 5.66 -19.02 13.94
CA SER A 48 6.23 -20.35 13.73
C SER A 48 7.74 -20.34 13.98
N ASN A 49 8.16 -20.62 15.22
CA ASN A 49 9.57 -20.55 15.65
C ASN A 49 10.54 -21.31 14.72
N ASP A 50 10.12 -22.44 14.12
CA ASP A 50 10.99 -23.27 13.28
C ASP A 50 11.30 -22.61 11.92
N SER A 51 10.32 -21.94 11.31
CA SER A 51 10.50 -21.33 9.98
C SER A 51 11.49 -20.17 10.03
N MET A 52 11.41 -19.35 11.07
CA MET A 52 12.25 -18.16 11.22
C MET A 52 13.70 -18.47 11.58
N GLN A 53 14.05 -19.71 11.92
CA GLN A 53 15.45 -20.13 12.03
C GLN A 53 16.16 -20.16 10.67
N ASN A 54 15.40 -20.31 9.58
CA ASN A 54 15.94 -20.34 8.22
C ASN A 54 16.02 -18.94 7.59
N LYS A 55 17.22 -18.54 7.16
CA LYS A 55 17.50 -17.25 6.52
C LYS A 55 16.61 -16.98 5.29
N GLN A 56 16.29 -18.00 4.51
CA GLN A 56 15.40 -17.88 3.35
C GLN A 56 13.98 -17.42 3.74
N PHE A 57 13.46 -17.96 4.85
CA PHE A 57 12.15 -17.56 5.36
C PHE A 57 12.18 -16.13 5.90
N ARG A 58 13.24 -15.73 6.62
CA ARG A 58 13.42 -14.34 7.06
C ARG A 58 13.47 -13.37 5.89
N ALA A 59 14.14 -13.74 4.80
CA ALA A 59 14.21 -12.92 3.59
C ALA A 59 12.82 -12.71 2.96
N LYS A 60 12.01 -13.78 2.87
CA LYS A 60 10.63 -13.70 2.39
C LYS A 60 9.75 -12.84 3.30
N ALA A 61 9.91 -13.00 4.60
CA ALA A 61 9.22 -12.19 5.61
C ALA A 61 9.57 -10.68 5.44
N MET A 62 10.83 -10.34 5.15
CA MET A 62 11.24 -8.96 4.87
C MET A 62 10.60 -8.43 3.57
N VAL A 63 10.55 -9.25 2.51
CA VAL A 63 9.87 -8.91 1.26
C VAL A 63 8.38 -8.62 1.50
N ASP A 64 7.72 -9.39 2.35
CA ASP A 64 6.30 -9.17 2.70
C ASP A 64 6.10 -7.80 3.34
N LEU A 65 6.94 -7.44 4.31
CA LEU A 65 6.87 -6.12 4.93
C LEU A 65 7.14 -4.98 3.93
N CYS A 66 8.08 -5.17 2.99
CA CYS A 66 8.31 -4.22 1.91
C CYS A 66 7.09 -4.06 0.99
N MET A 67 6.43 -5.17 0.64
CA MET A 67 5.21 -5.18 -0.16
C MET A 67 4.06 -4.49 0.58
N SER A 68 3.97 -4.68 1.90
CA SER A 68 3.00 -3.98 2.73
C SER A 68 3.19 -2.46 2.71
N LEU A 69 4.42 -1.98 2.90
CA LEU A 69 4.74 -0.55 2.81
C LEU A 69 4.42 0.03 1.44
N GLU A 70 4.78 -0.69 0.39
CA GLU A 70 4.47 -0.29 -0.99
C GLU A 70 2.96 -0.15 -1.22
N CYS A 71 2.20 -1.17 -0.85
CA CYS A 71 0.74 -1.19 -0.93
C CYS A 71 0.12 -0.02 -0.14
N SER A 72 0.58 0.20 1.09
CA SER A 72 0.14 1.31 1.95
C SER A 72 0.38 2.67 1.28
N MET A 73 1.59 2.91 0.76
CA MET A 73 1.93 4.14 0.05
C MET A 73 1.12 4.32 -1.24
N LYS A 74 0.90 3.24 -2.02
CA LYS A 74 0.05 3.28 -3.23
C LYS A 74 -1.40 3.63 -2.88
N SER A 75 -1.94 3.06 -1.81
CA SER A 75 -3.27 3.41 -1.28
C SER A 75 -3.35 4.88 -0.88
N LEU A 76 -2.34 5.39 -0.14
CA LEU A 76 -2.26 6.81 0.24
C LEU A 76 -2.19 7.74 -0.98
N VAL A 77 -1.36 7.41 -1.98
CA VAL A 77 -1.27 8.18 -3.23
C VAL A 77 -2.63 8.23 -3.94
N VAL A 78 -3.38 7.13 -3.94
CA VAL A 78 -4.71 7.08 -4.54
C VAL A 78 -5.70 7.96 -3.77
N SER A 79 -5.75 7.78 -2.45
CA SER A 79 -6.65 8.50 -1.53
C SER A 79 -6.42 10.01 -1.52
N LEU A 80 -5.16 10.44 -1.61
CA LEU A 80 -4.78 11.86 -1.63
C LEU A 80 -4.84 12.48 -3.03
N SER A 81 -5.01 11.69 -4.09
CA SER A 81 -5.00 12.19 -5.47
C SER A 81 -6.18 13.13 -5.76
N HIS A 82 -5.91 14.22 -6.49
CA HIS A 82 -6.94 15.21 -6.85
C HIS A 82 -8.07 14.60 -7.71
N ASP A 83 -9.29 15.11 -7.56
CA ASP A 83 -10.51 14.63 -8.24
C ASP A 83 -10.42 14.66 -9.77
N SER A 84 -9.71 15.64 -10.32
CA SER A 84 -9.50 15.78 -11.77
C SER A 84 -8.67 14.62 -12.35
N LYS A 85 -7.84 13.97 -11.52
CA LYS A 85 -7.00 12.85 -11.96
C LYS A 85 -7.84 11.60 -12.13
N THR A 86 -7.88 11.06 -13.35
CA THR A 86 -8.64 9.85 -13.66
C THR A 86 -8.01 8.60 -13.03
N PRO A 87 -8.80 7.56 -12.69
CA PRO A 87 -8.26 6.29 -12.20
C PRO A 87 -7.22 5.66 -13.13
N LYS A 88 -7.41 5.75 -14.46
CA LYS A 88 -6.45 5.24 -15.46
C LYS A 88 -5.10 5.95 -15.39
N ARG A 89 -5.09 7.29 -15.37
CA ARG A 89 -3.85 8.07 -15.24
C ARG A 89 -3.15 7.81 -13.91
N LEU A 90 -3.95 7.68 -12.84
CA LEU A 90 -3.43 7.31 -11.52
C LEU A 90 -2.73 5.95 -11.54
N MET A 91 -3.34 4.92 -12.12
CA MET A 91 -2.71 3.60 -12.25
C MET A 91 -1.44 3.64 -13.11
N LYS A 92 -1.42 4.42 -14.18
CA LYS A 92 -0.19 4.63 -14.98
C LYS A 92 0.92 5.25 -14.13
N ASP A 93 0.59 6.28 -13.35
CA ASP A 93 1.57 6.92 -12.47
C ASP A 93 2.07 5.96 -11.37
N LEU A 94 1.18 5.13 -10.80
CA LEU A 94 1.59 4.10 -9.83
C LEU A 94 2.50 3.05 -10.45
N LYS A 95 2.23 2.61 -11.69
CA LYS A 95 3.09 1.70 -12.43
C LYS A 95 4.48 2.31 -12.70
N ASN A 96 4.55 3.60 -13.01
CA ASN A 96 5.81 4.30 -13.24
C ASN A 96 6.63 4.49 -11.96
N LEU A 97 5.98 4.58 -10.80
CA LEU A 97 6.66 4.53 -9.49
C LEU A 97 7.18 3.10 -9.20
N SER A 98 6.65 2.10 -9.92
CA SER A 98 7.01 0.68 -9.83
C SER A 98 6.96 0.25 -8.36
N HIS A 99 8.07 -0.29 -7.89
CA HIS A 99 8.30 -0.82 -6.56
C HIS A 99 9.26 0.10 -5.78
N HIS A 100 9.65 1.27 -6.28
CA HIS A 100 10.63 2.13 -5.62
C HIS A 100 10.03 2.80 -4.36
N LEU A 101 10.34 2.27 -3.17
CA LEU A 101 9.81 2.75 -1.89
C LEU A 101 10.20 4.21 -1.60
N ASP A 102 11.41 4.61 -1.98
CA ASP A 102 11.89 6.01 -1.88
C ASP A 102 11.02 6.97 -2.72
N LYS A 103 10.78 6.62 -3.99
CA LYS A 103 9.93 7.41 -4.89
C LYS A 103 8.48 7.47 -4.40
N LEU A 104 7.97 6.35 -3.85
CA LEU A 104 6.63 6.28 -3.28
C LEU A 104 6.50 7.11 -2.01
N PHE A 105 7.49 7.06 -1.13
CA PHE A 105 7.56 7.87 0.08
C PHE A 105 7.54 9.36 -0.27
N ASP A 106 8.43 9.81 -1.15
CA ASP A 106 8.49 11.20 -1.63
C ASP A 106 7.15 11.67 -2.21
N LYS A 107 6.53 10.82 -3.04
CA LYS A 107 5.25 11.13 -3.67
C LYS A 107 4.15 11.27 -2.61
N THR A 108 4.13 10.38 -1.63
CA THR A 108 3.13 10.35 -0.57
C THR A 108 3.27 11.57 0.34
N THR A 109 4.48 11.89 0.77
CA THR A 109 4.80 13.08 1.58
C THR A 109 4.42 14.37 0.88
N LYS A 110 4.69 14.49 -0.43
CA LYS A 110 4.27 15.66 -1.23
C LYS A 110 2.75 15.79 -1.31
N LEU A 111 2.02 14.69 -1.43
CA LEU A 111 0.56 14.70 -1.54
C LEU A 111 -0.16 14.90 -0.19
N SER A 112 0.48 14.49 0.91
CA SER A 112 -0.07 14.58 2.26
C SER A 112 0.13 15.94 2.91
N LYS A 113 1.09 16.74 2.42
CA LYS A 113 1.42 18.08 2.93
C LYS A 113 0.17 18.90 3.22
N ASN A 114 0.03 19.31 4.49
CA ASN A 114 -1.09 20.11 5.02
C ASN A 114 -2.49 19.48 4.89
N ARG A 115 -2.59 18.18 4.60
CA ARG A 115 -3.87 17.48 4.36
C ARG A 115 -4.05 16.26 5.24
N PHE A 116 -2.96 15.54 5.48
CA PHE A 116 -2.97 14.27 6.20
C PHE A 116 -1.62 14.05 6.89
N THR A 117 -1.65 13.65 8.16
CA THR A 117 -0.43 13.34 8.92
C THR A 117 0.01 11.93 8.59
N LEU A 118 1.25 11.77 8.14
CA LEU A 118 1.84 10.45 7.90
C LEU A 118 2.58 9.96 9.15
N PRO A 119 2.63 8.63 9.39
CA PRO A 119 3.53 8.05 10.37
C PRO A 119 4.99 8.35 10.03
N LYS A 120 5.86 8.21 11.04
CA LYS A 120 7.29 8.40 10.83
C LYS A 120 7.87 7.21 10.05
N LEU A 121 8.78 7.52 9.12
CA LEU A 121 9.62 6.54 8.44
C LEU A 121 10.99 7.17 8.27
N SER A 122 12.01 6.56 8.86
CA SER A 122 13.35 7.12 8.82
C SER A 122 13.98 6.94 7.43
N GLN A 123 14.74 7.95 6.99
CA GLN A 123 15.47 7.86 5.73
C GLN A 123 16.51 6.72 5.76
N SER A 124 17.09 6.41 6.94
CA SER A 124 18.00 5.27 7.11
C SER A 124 17.31 3.96 6.73
N LYS A 125 16.10 3.71 7.25
CA LYS A 125 15.36 2.48 6.95
C LYS A 125 15.04 2.38 5.45
N LEU A 126 14.64 3.48 4.81
CA LEU A 126 14.44 3.51 3.36
C LEU A 126 15.73 3.22 2.57
N ASN A 127 16.86 3.75 3.03
CA ASN A 127 18.16 3.54 2.40
C ASN A 127 18.63 2.08 2.56
N GLU A 128 18.45 1.47 3.73
CA GLU A 128 18.71 0.04 3.98
C GLU A 128 17.87 -0.84 3.05
N LEU A 129 16.55 -0.60 2.98
CA LEU A 129 15.65 -1.34 2.08
C LEU A 129 16.02 -1.17 0.61
N LYS A 130 16.51 0.00 0.21
CA LYS A 130 16.94 0.27 -1.16
C LYS A 130 18.18 -0.55 -1.56
N LYS A 131 19.08 -0.87 -0.63
CA LYS A 131 20.29 -1.67 -0.90
C LYS A 131 19.97 -3.09 -1.37
N TYR A 132 18.83 -3.64 -0.95
CA TYR A 132 18.35 -4.95 -1.40
C TYR A 132 17.85 -4.96 -2.86
N GLY A 133 17.66 -3.79 -3.47
CA GLY A 133 17.18 -3.68 -4.84
C GLY A 133 15.71 -4.05 -5.00
N VAL A 134 15.18 -3.78 -6.20
CA VAL A 134 13.80 -4.13 -6.54
C VAL A 134 13.67 -5.63 -6.86
N GLY A 135 14.73 -6.23 -7.41
CA GLY A 135 14.79 -7.64 -7.84
C GLY A 135 14.56 -8.63 -6.69
N ALA A 136 15.08 -8.32 -5.50
CA ALA A 136 14.85 -9.06 -4.25
C ALA A 136 13.39 -9.39 -3.96
N ARG A 137 12.46 -8.53 -4.40
CA ARG A 137 11.02 -8.72 -4.18
C ARG A 137 10.34 -9.68 -5.14
N TYR A 138 11.00 -10.02 -6.25
CA TYR A 138 10.51 -10.95 -7.25
C TYR A 138 11.14 -12.33 -7.13
N SER A 139 12.37 -12.41 -6.62
CA SER A 139 13.10 -13.66 -6.60
C SER A 139 12.73 -14.58 -5.45
N HIS A 140 12.16 -14.04 -4.36
CA HIS A 140 11.81 -14.80 -3.14
C HIS A 140 12.95 -15.69 -2.58
N ASP A 141 14.19 -15.46 -3.01
CA ASP A 141 15.36 -16.29 -2.73
C ASP A 141 16.50 -15.40 -2.26
N ILE A 142 17.05 -15.70 -1.07
CA ILE A 142 18.20 -15.00 -0.49
C ILE A 142 19.39 -14.98 -1.44
N TRP A 143 19.57 -16.01 -2.27
CA TRP A 143 20.65 -16.05 -3.25
C TRP A 143 20.47 -14.99 -4.31
N ALA A 144 19.24 -14.81 -4.79
CA ALA A 144 18.91 -13.74 -5.70
C ALA A 144 18.88 -12.37 -4.99
N ILE A 145 18.62 -12.29 -3.68
CA ILE A 145 18.84 -11.05 -2.92
C ILE A 145 20.33 -10.71 -2.88
N GLN A 146 21.19 -11.70 -2.62
CA GLN A 146 22.63 -11.57 -2.60
C GLN A 146 23.24 -11.30 -3.99
N THR A 147 22.56 -11.71 -5.08
CA THR A 147 23.09 -11.63 -6.45
C THR A 147 22.30 -10.71 -7.41
N SER A 148 21.17 -10.10 -7.00
CA SER A 148 20.34 -9.27 -7.89
C SER A 148 20.92 -7.88 -8.12
N SER A 149 21.67 -7.77 -9.21
CA SER A 149 22.13 -6.56 -9.94
C SER A 149 23.18 -5.67 -9.26
N ALA A 150 24.34 -5.53 -9.94
CA ALA A 150 25.45 -4.59 -9.73
C ALA A 150 26.10 -4.48 -8.34
N TYR A 151 25.44 -4.92 -7.27
CA TYR A 151 25.87 -4.85 -5.89
C TYR A 151 25.54 -6.19 -5.24
N SER A 152 26.57 -6.93 -4.86
CA SER A 152 26.41 -8.01 -3.89
C SER A 152 25.89 -7.40 -2.59
N VAL A 153 24.74 -7.87 -2.10
CA VAL A 153 24.31 -7.51 -0.74
C VAL A 153 25.34 -8.11 0.22
N SER A 154 25.98 -7.28 1.04
CA SER A 154 26.97 -7.74 2.01
C SER A 154 26.30 -8.57 3.12
N ASP A 155 27.00 -9.59 3.61
CA ASP A 155 26.52 -10.38 4.75
C ASP A 155 26.30 -9.50 5.98
N ASP A 156 27.14 -8.46 6.19
CA ASP A 156 26.93 -7.43 7.22
C ASP A 156 25.54 -6.77 7.15
N LEU A 157 25.03 -6.50 5.94
CA LEU A 157 23.70 -5.90 5.80
C LEU A 157 22.61 -6.89 6.20
N ILE A 158 22.77 -8.15 5.81
CA ILE A 158 21.83 -9.24 6.14
C ILE A 158 21.81 -9.44 7.66
N GLU A 159 22.97 -9.50 8.30
CA GLU A 159 23.13 -9.63 9.74
C GLU A 159 22.51 -8.45 10.49
N ALA A 160 22.73 -7.22 10.03
CA ALA A 160 22.17 -6.03 10.65
C ALA A 160 20.65 -5.89 10.48
N THR A 161 20.03 -6.62 9.54
CA THR A 161 18.61 -6.43 9.16
C THR A 161 17.80 -7.72 9.12
N ILE A 162 17.91 -8.54 8.06
CA ILE A 162 17.11 -9.77 7.86
C ILE A 162 17.31 -10.77 9.01
N ASP A 163 18.55 -10.93 9.47
CA ASP A 163 18.88 -11.82 10.59
C ASP A 163 18.72 -11.15 11.96
N ASN A 164 18.42 -9.86 12.00
CA ASN A 164 18.19 -9.09 13.22
C ASN A 164 16.69 -9.02 13.56
N PRO A 165 16.20 -9.75 14.58
CA PRO A 165 14.78 -9.77 14.92
C PRO A 165 14.24 -8.41 15.38
N ILE A 166 15.09 -7.59 16.02
CA ILE A 166 14.70 -6.24 16.47
C ILE A 166 14.39 -5.38 15.23
N TRP A 167 15.29 -5.40 14.26
CA TRP A 167 15.12 -4.63 13.01
C TRP A 167 13.88 -5.09 12.23
N MET A 168 13.64 -6.40 12.17
CA MET A 168 12.45 -6.98 11.51
C MET A 168 11.15 -6.56 12.19
N ASN A 169 11.12 -6.60 13.53
CA ASN A 169 9.95 -6.17 14.31
C ASN A 169 9.71 -4.66 14.20
N GLU A 170 10.75 -3.84 14.15
CA GLU A 170 10.62 -2.41 13.86
C GLU A 170 10.02 -2.18 12.46
N LEU A 171 10.53 -2.87 11.44
CA LEU A 171 10.00 -2.76 10.08
C LEU A 171 8.52 -3.16 10.02
N ARG A 172 8.15 -4.22 10.75
CA ARG A 172 6.76 -4.67 10.89
C ARG A 172 5.89 -3.58 11.52
N ASN A 173 6.31 -2.98 12.62
CA ASN A 173 5.55 -1.92 13.29
C ASN A 173 5.36 -0.70 12.38
N ILE A 174 6.40 -0.31 11.64
CA ILE A 174 6.30 0.73 10.61
C ILE A 174 5.28 0.32 9.54
N ALA A 175 5.31 -0.91 9.04
CA ALA A 175 4.35 -1.39 8.05
C ALA A 175 2.90 -1.31 8.56
N VAL A 176 2.65 -1.72 9.81
CA VAL A 176 1.35 -1.59 10.47
C VAL A 176 0.90 -0.13 10.58
N GLU A 177 1.77 0.77 11.05
CA GLU A 177 1.44 2.19 11.17
C GLU A 177 1.07 2.81 9.81
N TRP A 178 1.84 2.49 8.77
CA TRP A 178 1.59 2.97 7.41
C TRP A 178 0.32 2.38 6.80
N ASN A 179 0.02 1.11 7.06
CA ASN A 179 -1.21 0.47 6.58
C ASN A 179 -2.45 1.05 7.29
N ASN A 180 -2.35 1.30 8.60
CA ASN A 180 -3.38 2.00 9.37
C ASN A 180 -3.61 3.43 8.85
N ALA A 181 -2.53 4.15 8.56
CA ALA A 181 -2.62 5.47 7.93
C ALA A 181 -3.30 5.41 6.55
N ALA A 182 -3.00 4.38 5.76
CA ALA A 182 -3.64 4.16 4.46
C ALA A 182 -5.14 3.89 4.59
N SER A 183 -5.55 3.03 5.52
CA SER A 183 -6.97 2.76 5.82
C SER A 183 -7.68 4.05 6.26
N ASN A 184 -7.11 4.77 7.24
CA ASN A 184 -7.68 6.02 7.74
C ASN A 184 -7.80 7.10 6.65
N CYS A 185 -6.82 7.18 5.75
CA CYS A 185 -6.86 8.10 4.61
C CYS A 185 -7.95 7.71 3.61
N TYR A 186 -8.07 6.42 3.31
CA TYR A 186 -9.16 5.88 2.49
C TYR A 186 -10.52 6.20 3.10
N ASP A 187 -10.70 6.00 4.41
CA ASP A 187 -11.97 6.25 5.08
C ASP A 187 -12.32 7.73 5.10
N LYS A 188 -11.33 8.60 5.30
CA LYS A 188 -11.52 10.04 5.30
C LYS A 188 -11.93 10.57 3.92
N TYR A 189 -11.35 10.06 2.84
CA TYR A 189 -11.49 10.67 1.51
C TYR A 189 -12.33 9.87 0.51
N LEU A 190 -12.43 8.55 0.62
CA LEU A 190 -12.97 7.70 -0.45
C LEU A 190 -14.07 6.73 -0.01
N SER A 191 -14.09 6.22 1.22
CA SER A 191 -15.05 5.18 1.64
C SER A 191 -16.52 5.56 1.42
N LYS A 192 -16.89 6.79 1.78
CA LYS A 192 -18.23 7.35 1.60
C LYS A 192 -18.69 7.39 0.14
N HIS A 193 -17.77 7.42 -0.82
CA HIS A 193 -18.10 7.38 -2.24
C HIS A 193 -18.36 5.96 -2.76
N CYS A 194 -18.06 4.93 -1.96
CA CYS A 194 -18.19 3.51 -2.33
C CYS A 194 -19.52 2.89 -1.89
N ILE A 195 -20.29 3.57 -1.04
CA ILE A 195 -21.64 3.18 -0.68
C ILE A 195 -22.59 3.72 -1.77
N ILE A 196 -23.10 2.83 -2.63
CA ILE A 196 -23.81 3.21 -3.86
C ILE A 196 -25.05 2.33 -4.03
N SER A 197 -26.18 2.91 -4.40
CA SER A 197 -27.44 2.20 -4.65
C SER A 197 -28.19 2.72 -5.87
N GLY A 198 -29.15 1.93 -6.37
CA GLY A 198 -30.06 2.32 -7.45
C GLY A 198 -29.35 2.79 -8.74
N ASN A 199 -29.79 3.94 -9.27
CA ASN A 199 -29.25 4.49 -10.53
C ASN A 199 -27.78 4.90 -10.45
N ASP A 200 -27.29 5.28 -9.27
CA ASP A 200 -25.88 5.60 -9.09
C ASP A 200 -25.00 4.35 -9.16
N HIS A 201 -25.52 3.17 -8.79
CA HIS A 201 -24.82 1.90 -8.92
C HIS A 201 -24.59 1.58 -10.41
N LYS A 202 -25.61 1.76 -11.26
CA LYS A 202 -25.47 1.63 -12.72
C LYS A 202 -24.42 2.58 -13.29
N ARG A 203 -24.31 3.81 -12.78
CA ARG A 203 -23.30 4.80 -13.20
C ARG A 203 -21.89 4.38 -12.77
N PHE A 204 -21.76 3.88 -11.54
CA PHE A 204 -20.50 3.33 -11.02
C PHE A 204 -20.03 2.13 -11.85
N GLU A 205 -20.89 1.14 -12.11
CA GLU A 205 -20.56 -0.03 -12.92
C GLU A 205 -20.07 0.34 -14.31
N ARG A 206 -20.72 1.31 -14.97
CA ARG A 206 -20.24 1.83 -16.26
C ARG A 206 -18.85 2.47 -16.14
N ALA A 207 -18.60 3.25 -15.09
CA ALA A 207 -17.29 3.87 -14.86
C ALA A 207 -16.21 2.82 -14.56
N LEU A 208 -16.54 1.79 -13.78
CA LEU A 208 -15.65 0.68 -13.46
C LEU A 208 -15.35 -0.16 -14.72
N LYS A 209 -16.36 -0.48 -15.54
CA LYS A 209 -16.17 -1.18 -16.82
C LYS A 209 -15.27 -0.38 -17.77
N LYS A 210 -15.49 0.93 -17.90
CA LYS A 210 -14.61 1.81 -18.69
C LYS A 210 -13.17 1.80 -18.18
N PHE A 211 -12.98 1.74 -16.86
CA PHE A 211 -11.66 1.61 -16.26
C PHE A 211 -11.01 0.25 -16.55
N LYS A 212 -11.76 -0.86 -16.44
CA LYS A 212 -11.27 -2.24 -16.67
C LYS A 212 -11.00 -2.55 -18.14
N VAL A 213 -11.87 -2.12 -19.05
CA VAL A 213 -11.87 -2.52 -20.48
C VAL A 213 -11.10 -1.54 -21.37
N GLY A 214 -10.80 -0.33 -20.87
CA GLY A 214 -10.19 0.71 -21.68
C GLY A 214 -8.73 0.41 -22.06
N LYS A 215 -8.53 -0.13 -23.28
CA LYS A 215 -7.32 0.07 -24.10
C LYS A 215 -6.85 1.52 -23.99
#